data_AF-A0A5B0P5B8-F1
#
_entry.id   AF-A0A5B0P5B8-F1
#
_cell.length_a   1.000
_cell.length_b   1.000
_cell.length_c   1.000
_cell.angle_alpha   90.00
_cell.angle_beta   90.00
_cell.angle_gamma   90.00
#
_symmetry.space_group_name_H-M   'P 1'
#
loop_
_entity.id
_entity.type
_entity.pdbx_description
1 polymer ?
#
loop_
_entity_poly.entity_id
_entity_poly.type
_entity_poly.pdbx_seq_one_letter_code
_entity_poly.pdbx_strand_id
1 'polypeptide(L)'
;MNPVSKKLKPNNTRTDGPAREEEEEDAEDERKSVEESITTQLKNRMLASGEWLRLQKILMVKLKGSEWEEQLRCAAETRALEPDNPTLTKLIHHLRPIAQNTIPSEIKHEISTSIEQFIRANIEEEDDDDDDDAADDHHQQRQQNNNDEEEEDEEDEEAMEEVV
;
A
#
# COMPACT_ATOMS: atom_id res chain seq x y z
N MET A 1 -69.78 31.77 -5.55
CA MET A 1 -69.49 31.02 -6.79
C MET A 1 -67.99 31.10 -7.05
N ASN A 2 -67.28 30.00 -6.83
CA ASN A 2 -65.87 29.78 -7.22
C ASN A 2 -65.81 28.35 -7.80
N PRO A 3 -65.32 28.12 -9.02
CA PRO A 3 -65.11 26.76 -9.50
C PRO A 3 -63.69 26.28 -9.17
N VAL A 4 -63.57 25.26 -8.32
CA VAL A 4 -62.33 24.50 -8.12
C VAL A 4 -62.26 23.40 -9.18
N SER A 5 -61.30 23.53 -10.10
CA SER A 5 -61.07 22.52 -11.15
C SER A 5 -60.35 21.30 -10.57
N LYS A 6 -61.01 20.15 -10.74
CA LYS A 6 -60.51 18.80 -10.50
C LYS A 6 -59.37 18.46 -11.46
N LYS A 7 -58.25 17.92 -10.97
CA LYS A 7 -57.40 16.95 -11.68
C LYS A 7 -56.77 15.96 -10.70
N LEU A 8 -57.47 14.84 -10.50
CA LEU A 8 -56.83 13.56 -10.18
C LEU A 8 -56.39 12.92 -11.50
N LYS A 9 -55.11 12.55 -11.62
CA LYS A 9 -54.66 11.44 -12.47
C LYS A 9 -53.48 10.71 -11.80
N PRO A 10 -53.32 9.40 -12.10
CA PRO A 10 -52.78 8.41 -11.17
C PRO A 10 -51.28 8.11 -11.38
N ASN A 11 -50.75 7.42 -10.36
CA ASN A 11 -49.48 6.69 -10.27
C ASN A 11 -49.06 5.99 -11.58
N ASN A 12 -47.80 6.13 -11.99
CA ASN A 12 -47.08 5.06 -12.69
C ASN A 12 -45.56 5.15 -12.48
N THR A 13 -45.08 4.15 -11.76
CA THR A 13 -43.72 3.64 -11.61
C THR A 13 -42.87 3.74 -12.88
N ARG A 14 -41.67 4.32 -12.74
CA ARG A 14 -40.44 3.86 -13.40
C ARG A 14 -39.23 4.43 -12.67
N THR A 15 -38.87 3.81 -11.55
CA THR A 15 -37.53 3.93 -10.96
C THR A 15 -36.66 2.84 -11.60
N ASP A 16 -36.21 3.08 -12.82
CA ASP A 16 -34.97 2.48 -13.32
C ASP A 16 -33.86 3.42 -12.81
N GLY A 17 -33.10 2.95 -11.82
CA GLY A 17 -32.35 3.80 -10.88
C GLY A 17 -30.99 4.32 -11.36
N PRO A 18 -30.48 5.38 -10.70
CA PRO A 18 -29.05 5.70 -10.56
C PRO A 18 -28.40 5.03 -9.33
N ALA A 19 -29.11 4.12 -8.65
CA ALA A 19 -28.69 3.58 -7.34
C ALA A 19 -27.34 2.82 -7.37
N ARG A 20 -26.86 2.40 -8.55
CA ARG A 20 -25.57 1.68 -8.65
C ARG A 20 -24.37 2.61 -8.75
N GLU A 21 -24.54 3.84 -9.23
CA GLU A 21 -23.43 4.80 -9.34
C GLU A 21 -23.23 5.56 -8.01
N GLU A 22 -24.32 5.84 -7.28
CA GLU A 22 -24.28 6.53 -5.97
C GLU A 22 -23.65 5.65 -4.86
N GLU A 23 -23.90 4.33 -4.86
CA GLU A 23 -23.31 3.40 -3.88
C GLU A 23 -21.81 3.17 -4.09
N GLU A 24 -21.32 3.24 -5.33
CA GLU A 24 -19.88 3.12 -5.65
C GLU A 24 -19.13 4.43 -5.30
N GLU A 25 -19.73 5.60 -5.55
CA GLU A 25 -19.14 6.91 -5.18
C GLU A 25 -19.02 7.08 -3.65
N ASP A 26 -20.07 6.73 -2.89
CA ASP A 26 -20.06 6.83 -1.43
C ASP A 26 -19.00 5.89 -0.80
N ALA A 27 -18.83 4.67 -1.34
CA ALA A 27 -17.82 3.73 -0.87
C ALA A 27 -16.38 4.16 -1.20
N GLU A 28 -16.16 4.83 -2.35
CA GLU A 28 -14.87 5.40 -2.71
C GLU A 28 -14.48 6.58 -1.81
N ASP A 29 -15.44 7.44 -1.47
CA ASP A 29 -15.19 8.61 -0.62
C ASP A 29 -14.97 8.21 0.84
N GLU A 30 -15.65 7.18 1.34
CA GLU A 30 -15.34 6.58 2.64
C GLU A 30 -13.92 6.01 2.68
N ARG A 31 -13.49 5.29 1.62
CA ARG A 31 -12.12 4.76 1.53
C ARG A 31 -11.07 5.86 1.52
N LYS A 32 -11.26 6.92 0.74
CA LYS A 32 -10.34 8.09 0.72
C LYS A 32 -10.26 8.75 2.09
N SER A 33 -11.39 8.90 2.78
CA SER A 33 -11.44 9.46 4.14
C SER A 33 -10.64 8.61 5.15
N VAL A 34 -10.77 7.29 5.07
CA VAL A 34 -9.98 6.36 5.91
C VAL A 34 -8.50 6.45 5.57
N GLU A 35 -8.12 6.48 4.29
CA GLU A 35 -6.73 6.62 3.85
C GLU A 35 -6.11 7.94 4.32
N GLU A 36 -6.84 9.05 4.23
CA GLU A 36 -6.40 10.36 4.73
C GLU A 36 -6.20 10.35 6.25
N SER A 37 -7.10 9.68 6.98
CA SER A 37 -7.01 9.50 8.44
C SER A 37 -5.76 8.71 8.82
N ILE A 38 -5.53 7.55 8.19
CA ILE A 38 -4.35 6.70 8.42
C ILE A 38 -3.07 7.48 8.09
N THR A 39 -3.06 8.15 6.94
CA THR A 39 -1.93 8.98 6.50
C THR A 39 -1.61 10.07 7.55
N THR A 40 -2.64 10.71 8.10
CA THR A 40 -2.48 11.75 9.12
C THR A 40 -1.95 11.18 10.43
N GLN A 41 -2.45 10.01 10.87
CA GLN A 41 -1.99 9.33 12.07
C GLN A 41 -0.52 8.91 11.96
N LEU A 42 -0.12 8.31 10.84
CA LEU A 42 1.27 7.93 10.56
C LEU A 42 2.20 9.16 10.55
N LYS A 43 1.78 10.25 9.90
CA LYS A 43 2.53 11.53 9.93
C LYS A 43 2.71 12.04 11.35
N ASN A 44 1.64 12.05 12.16
CA ASN A 44 1.71 12.49 13.55
C ASN A 44 2.65 11.62 14.38
N ARG A 45 2.62 10.30 14.19
CA ARG A 45 3.51 9.36 14.88
C ARG A 45 4.97 9.53 14.45
N MET A 46 5.22 9.77 13.16
CA MET A 46 6.55 10.05 12.62
C MET A 46 7.12 11.40 13.13
N LEU A 47 6.25 12.40 13.34
CA LEU A 47 6.62 13.66 13.98
C LEU A 47 6.92 13.48 15.47
N ALA A 48 6.06 12.76 16.21
CA ALA A 48 6.21 12.54 17.64
C ALA A 48 7.44 11.69 18.01
N SER A 49 7.77 10.69 17.18
CA SER A 49 8.97 9.86 17.35
C SER A 49 10.27 10.57 16.96
N GLY A 50 10.18 11.70 16.25
CA GLY A 50 11.34 12.43 15.75
C GLY A 50 11.95 11.87 14.46
N GLU A 51 11.43 10.77 13.93
CA GLU A 51 11.89 10.17 12.67
C GLU A 51 11.71 11.13 11.49
N TRP A 52 10.65 11.95 11.48
CA TRP A 52 10.48 13.00 10.47
C TRP A 52 11.68 13.97 10.43
N LEU A 53 12.10 14.45 11.59
CA LEU A 53 13.21 15.40 11.70
C LEU A 53 14.54 14.73 11.32
N ARG A 54 14.71 13.44 11.66
CA ARG A 54 15.87 12.64 11.27
C ARG A 54 15.96 12.49 9.75
N LEU A 55 14.86 12.09 9.09
CA LEU A 55 14.80 11.96 7.63
C LEU A 55 15.04 13.29 6.93
N GLN A 56 14.42 14.37 7.44
CA GLN A 56 14.65 15.72 6.94
C GLN A 56 16.13 16.11 7.04
N LYS A 57 16.80 15.80 8.16
CA LYS A 57 18.22 16.10 8.34
C LYS A 57 19.10 15.30 7.37
N ILE A 58 18.82 14.01 7.18
CA ILE A 58 19.54 13.16 6.21
C ILE A 58 19.39 13.75 4.80
N LEU A 59 18.16 14.06 4.39
CA LEU A 59 17.86 14.68 3.11
C LEU A 59 18.64 15.99 2.93
N MET A 60 18.60 16.88 3.93
CA MET A 60 19.33 18.15 3.88
C MET A 60 20.85 17.95 3.77
N VAL A 61 21.43 17.01 4.52
CA VAL A 61 22.88 16.76 4.47
C VAL A 61 23.30 16.19 3.11
N LYS A 62 22.48 15.33 2.49
CA LYS A 62 22.80 14.75 1.18
C LYS A 62 22.62 15.74 0.03
N LEU A 63 21.63 16.62 0.13
CA LEU A 63 21.40 17.64 -0.89
C LEU A 63 22.38 18.81 -0.78
N LYS A 64 22.78 19.18 0.46
CA LYS A 64 23.71 20.27 0.69
C LYS A 64 25.12 19.92 0.21
N GLY A 65 25.71 20.79 -0.59
CA GLY A 65 27.02 20.61 -1.23
C GLY A 65 27.01 19.63 -2.41
N SER A 66 25.84 19.13 -2.80
CA SER A 66 25.70 18.27 -3.97
C SER A 66 25.52 19.10 -5.25
N GLU A 67 25.67 18.45 -6.41
CA GLU A 67 25.38 19.07 -7.71
C GLU A 67 23.92 19.54 -7.82
N TRP A 68 22.99 18.94 -7.07
CA TRP A 68 21.60 19.39 -7.04
C TRP A 68 21.46 20.81 -6.46
N GLU A 69 22.15 21.11 -5.35
CA GLU A 69 22.10 22.46 -4.74
C GLU A 69 22.72 23.49 -5.69
N GLU A 70 23.84 23.12 -6.34
CA GLU A 70 24.49 23.97 -7.34
C GLU A 70 23.57 24.26 -8.53
N GLN A 71 22.98 23.24 -9.13
CA GLN A 71 22.06 23.38 -10.26
C GLN A 71 20.86 24.25 -9.89
N LEU A 72 20.28 24.05 -8.70
CA LEU A 72 19.16 24.84 -8.22
C LEU A 72 19.56 26.31 -7.98
N ARG A 73 20.77 26.55 -7.48
CA ARG A 73 21.32 27.90 -7.31
C ARG A 73 21.54 28.58 -8.67
N CYS A 74 22.14 27.91 -9.65
CA CYS A 74 22.31 28.44 -11.00
C CYS A 74 20.97 28.79 -11.66
N ALA A 75 19.95 27.93 -11.49
CA ALA A 75 18.60 28.19 -11.99
C ALA A 75 17.97 29.42 -11.30
N ALA A 76 18.17 29.56 -9.99
CA ALA A 76 17.69 30.70 -9.22
C ALA A 76 18.36 32.01 -9.66
N GLU A 77 19.67 32.01 -9.84
CA GLU A 77 20.44 33.16 -10.31
C GLU A 77 20.03 33.56 -11.73
N THR A 78 19.92 32.59 -12.63
CA THR A 78 19.48 32.83 -14.02
C THR A 78 18.11 33.51 -14.04
N ARG A 79 17.15 32.98 -13.28
CA ARG A 79 15.81 33.54 -13.19
C ARG A 79 15.80 34.91 -12.52
N ALA A 80 16.62 35.13 -11.50
CA ALA A 80 16.70 36.41 -10.78
C ALA A 80 17.32 37.54 -11.63
N LEU A 81 18.19 37.20 -12.57
CA LEU A 81 18.82 38.13 -13.51
C LEU A 81 17.92 38.49 -14.70
N GLU A 82 16.75 37.86 -14.83
CA GLU A 82 15.83 38.18 -15.91
C GLU A 82 15.25 39.60 -15.78
N PRO A 83 14.93 40.27 -16.91
CA PRO A 83 14.55 41.69 -16.92
C PRO A 83 13.25 42.00 -16.17
N ASP A 84 12.48 40.99 -15.79
CA ASP A 84 11.18 41.10 -15.13
C ASP A 84 11.27 41.26 -13.60
N ASN A 85 12.48 41.25 -13.02
CA ASN A 85 12.78 41.39 -11.59
C ASN A 85 11.81 40.56 -10.71
N PRO A 86 11.93 39.22 -10.73
CA PRO A 86 10.93 38.35 -10.14
C PRO A 86 10.85 38.55 -8.62
N THR A 87 9.62 38.64 -8.11
CA THR A 87 9.39 38.58 -6.67
C THR A 87 9.80 37.20 -6.13
N LEU A 88 10.13 37.12 -4.84
CA LEU A 88 10.48 35.85 -4.18
C LEU A 88 9.42 34.77 -4.43
N THR A 89 8.13 35.12 -4.40
CA THR A 89 7.02 34.20 -4.69
C THR A 89 7.12 33.63 -6.10
N LYS A 90 7.34 34.48 -7.13
CA LYS A 90 7.50 34.04 -8.52
C LYS A 90 8.73 33.14 -8.69
N LEU A 91 9.82 33.47 -7.99
CA LEU A 91 11.04 32.67 -8.00
C LEU A 91 10.79 31.28 -7.38
N ILE A 92 10.13 31.20 -6.23
CA ILE A 92 9.78 29.93 -5.58
C ILE A 92 8.86 29.10 -6.48
N HIS A 93 7.84 29.71 -7.10
CA HIS A 93 6.94 28.98 -8.00
C HIS A 93 7.67 28.42 -9.22
N HIS A 94 8.67 29.13 -9.74
CA HIS A 94 9.49 28.66 -10.85
C HIS A 94 10.47 27.56 -10.43
N LEU A 95 11.12 27.72 -9.27
CA LEU A 95 12.14 26.78 -8.80
C LEU A 95 11.55 25.51 -8.20
N ARG A 96 10.35 25.54 -7.61
CA ARG A 96 9.73 24.35 -6.99
C ARG A 96 9.67 23.12 -7.91
N PRO A 97 9.14 23.20 -9.15
CA PRO A 97 9.12 22.03 -10.04
C PRO A 97 10.52 21.58 -10.43
N ILE A 98 11.46 22.51 -10.66
CA ILE A 98 12.86 22.19 -10.96
C ILE A 98 13.47 21.42 -9.78
N ALA A 99 13.34 21.97 -8.57
CA ALA A 99 13.83 21.38 -7.34
C ALA A 99 13.30 19.95 -7.15
N GLN A 100 12.01 19.70 -7.38
CA GLN A 100 11.38 18.38 -7.22
C GLN A 100 11.81 17.35 -8.29
N ASN A 101 11.94 17.80 -9.54
CA ASN A 101 12.26 16.92 -10.67
C ASN A 101 13.73 16.55 -10.74
N THR A 102 14.62 17.42 -10.23
CA THR A 102 16.07 17.23 -10.28
C THR A 102 16.65 16.49 -9.08
N ILE A 103 15.86 16.20 -8.04
CA ILE A 103 16.35 15.43 -6.87
C ILE A 103 16.88 14.07 -7.36
N PRO A 104 18.14 13.69 -7.03
CA PRO A 104 18.73 12.41 -7.42
C PRO A 104 17.86 11.21 -7.01
N SER A 105 17.76 10.22 -7.90
CA SER A 105 16.97 8.99 -7.69
C SER A 105 17.43 8.22 -6.46
N GLU A 106 18.73 8.21 -6.19
CA GLU A 106 19.34 7.48 -5.08
C GLU A 106 18.86 8.04 -3.74
N ILE A 107 18.80 9.39 -3.64
CA ILE A 107 18.31 10.08 -2.45
C ILE A 107 16.80 9.86 -2.29
N LYS A 108 16.02 9.90 -3.38
CA LYS A 108 14.58 9.59 -3.33
C LYS A 108 14.35 8.17 -2.81
N HIS A 109 15.05 7.20 -3.38
CA HIS A 109 14.89 5.78 -3.03
C HIS A 109 15.23 5.52 -1.57
N GLU A 110 16.36 6.03 -1.06
CA GLU A 110 16.75 5.86 0.33
C GLU A 110 15.74 6.46 1.33
N ILE A 111 15.23 7.66 1.05
CA ILE A 111 14.22 8.30 1.88
C ILE A 111 12.90 7.51 1.80
N SER A 112 12.48 7.08 0.61
CA SER A 112 11.31 6.22 0.41
C SER A 112 11.41 4.91 1.19
N THR A 113 12.53 4.20 1.08
CA THR A 113 12.77 2.96 1.84
C THR A 113 12.71 3.20 3.34
N SER A 114 13.25 4.32 3.83
CA SER A 114 13.19 4.64 5.26
C SER A 114 11.76 4.95 5.72
N ILE A 115 10.96 5.63 4.89
CA ILE A 115 9.53 5.87 5.14
C ILE A 115 8.76 4.54 5.12
N GLU A 116 9.01 3.67 4.14
CA GLU A 116 8.37 2.34 4.03
C GLU A 116 8.69 1.47 5.25
N GLN A 117 9.94 1.44 5.70
CA GLN A 117 10.35 0.73 6.92
C GLN A 117 9.62 1.27 8.15
N PHE A 118 9.49 2.60 8.25
CA PHE A 118 8.70 3.20 9.32
C PHE A 118 7.23 2.76 9.22
N ILE A 119 6.62 2.84 8.04
CA ILE A 119 5.21 2.44 7.86
C ILE A 119 5.00 0.97 8.25
N ARG A 120 5.82 0.05 7.74
CA ARG A 120 5.73 -1.39 8.07
C ARG A 120 5.87 -1.67 9.57
N ALA A 121 6.74 -0.94 10.26
CA ALA A 121 6.89 -1.09 11.71
C ALA A 121 5.71 -0.50 12.52
N ASN A 122 4.79 0.23 11.88
CA ASN A 122 3.70 0.95 12.53
C ASN A 122 2.30 0.47 12.11
N ILE A 123 2.23 -0.47 11.17
CA ILE A 123 0.99 -1.12 10.70
C ILE A 123 1.15 -2.62 11.01
N GLU A 124 0.14 -3.25 11.61
CA GLU A 124 0.05 -4.71 11.64
C GLU A 124 -0.26 -5.17 10.21
N GLU A 125 0.64 -5.96 9.60
CA GLU A 125 0.27 -6.73 8.42
C GLU A 125 -0.81 -7.72 8.91
N GLU A 126 -2.02 -7.67 8.34
CA GLU A 126 -2.99 -8.74 8.53
C GLU A 126 -2.33 -10.00 7.95
N ASP A 127 -1.76 -10.81 8.84
CA ASP A 127 -1.37 -12.18 8.52
C ASP A 127 -2.67 -12.89 8.12
N ASP A 128 -2.93 -12.98 6.81
CA ASP A 128 -3.91 -13.89 6.21
C ASP A 128 -3.42 -15.34 6.44
N ASP A 129 -3.30 -15.74 7.71
CA ASP A 129 -3.23 -17.14 8.14
C ASP A 129 -4.65 -17.74 8.08
N ASP A 130 -5.29 -17.67 6.91
CA ASP A 130 -6.41 -18.54 6.52
C ASP A 130 -5.84 -19.90 6.06
N ASP A 131 -4.94 -20.48 6.85
CA ASP A 131 -4.64 -21.92 6.82
C ASP A 131 -5.66 -22.64 7.72
N ASP A 132 -6.96 -22.48 7.41
CA ASP A 132 -8.01 -23.32 7.98
C ASP A 132 -8.03 -24.66 7.23
N ASP A 133 -7.16 -25.54 7.71
CA ASP A 133 -7.37 -26.98 7.92
C ASP A 133 -8.80 -27.49 7.64
N ALA A 134 -9.04 -28.16 6.50
CA ALA A 134 -10.05 -29.24 6.40
C ALA A 134 -10.08 -29.95 5.03
N ALA A 135 -9.09 -30.79 4.70
CA ALA A 135 -9.32 -31.87 3.73
C ALA A 135 -8.22 -32.96 3.74
N ASP A 136 -8.08 -33.73 4.81
CA ASP A 136 -7.66 -35.14 4.64
C ASP A 136 -8.13 -36.01 5.82
N ASP A 137 -9.44 -36.28 5.86
CA ASP A 137 -10.00 -37.31 6.74
C ASP A 137 -9.76 -38.69 6.11
N HIS A 138 -8.80 -39.40 6.69
CA HIS A 138 -8.36 -40.72 6.26
C HIS A 138 -9.11 -41.82 7.05
N HIS A 139 -10.28 -42.31 6.60
CA HIS A 139 -10.72 -43.66 7.02
C HIS A 139 -11.74 -44.37 6.11
N GLN A 140 -11.20 -45.20 5.21
CA GLN A 140 -11.41 -46.66 5.18
C GLN A 140 -12.84 -47.22 5.18
N GLN A 141 -13.37 -47.52 3.98
CA GLN A 141 -14.14 -48.76 3.78
C GLN A 141 -14.31 -49.13 2.31
N ARG A 142 -13.58 -50.14 1.84
CA ARG A 142 -14.05 -50.99 0.74
C ARG A 142 -13.28 -52.31 0.59
N GLN A 143 -13.96 -53.35 1.06
CA GLN A 143 -14.14 -54.65 0.42
C GLN A 143 -13.03 -55.70 0.55
N GLN A 144 -13.33 -56.62 1.48
CA GLN A 144 -12.99 -58.04 1.46
C GLN A 144 -13.08 -58.64 0.05
N ASN A 145 -12.05 -59.40 -0.37
CA ASN A 145 -12.20 -60.62 -1.16
C ASN A 145 -10.88 -61.41 -1.22
N ASN A 146 -10.92 -62.56 -0.57
CA ASN A 146 -10.22 -63.85 -0.72
C ASN A 146 -9.13 -64.02 -1.81
N ASN A 147 -7.99 -64.57 -1.38
CA ASN A 147 -7.37 -65.85 -1.83
C ASN A 147 -6.02 -65.99 -1.10
N ASP A 148 -5.77 -67.08 -0.34
CA ASP A 148 -5.07 -68.31 -0.78
C ASP A 148 -3.68 -67.96 -1.36
N GLU A 149 -2.52 -68.36 -0.83
CA GLU A 149 -1.98 -69.63 -0.29
C GLU A 149 -0.56 -69.29 0.28
N GLU A 150 -0.11 -69.87 1.42
CA GLU A 150 1.02 -70.84 1.54
C GLU A 150 2.44 -70.23 1.24
N GLU A 151 3.56 -70.42 1.93
CA GLU A 151 4.12 -71.30 2.98
C GLU A 151 5.24 -70.49 3.73
N GLU A 152 5.63 -70.83 4.97
CA GLU A 152 6.89 -71.53 5.37
C GLU A 152 8.17 -70.90 4.75
N ASP A 153 9.30 -70.68 5.43
CA ASP A 153 9.87 -71.07 6.71
C ASP A 153 11.20 -70.27 6.88
N GLU A 154 11.74 -70.22 8.11
CA GLU A 154 13.17 -70.37 8.48
C GLU A 154 14.23 -69.46 7.80
N GLU A 155 15.23 -68.83 8.42
CA GLU A 155 16.22 -69.19 9.44
C GLU A 155 17.05 -67.88 9.61
N ASP A 156 17.27 -67.38 10.83
CA ASP A 156 18.52 -67.48 11.60
C ASP A 156 19.79 -66.84 11.00
N GLU A 157 20.45 -66.06 11.89
CA GLU A 157 21.89 -65.71 11.92
C GLU A 157 22.40 -64.77 10.78
N GLU A 158 23.39 -63.89 10.93
CA GLU A 158 24.40 -63.70 11.96
C GLU A 158 24.92 -62.25 11.85
N ALA A 159 25.72 -61.90 12.85
CA ALA A 159 26.42 -60.65 13.08
C ALA A 159 27.40 -60.20 11.97
N MET A 160 28.03 -59.04 12.26
CA MET A 160 29.29 -58.49 11.71
C MET A 160 29.05 -57.27 10.79
N GLU A 161 29.69 -56.11 10.94
CA GLU A 161 30.82 -55.69 11.78
C GLU A 161 30.97 -54.16 11.64
N GLU A 162 31.30 -53.50 12.74
CA GLU A 162 31.69 -52.11 12.86
C GLU A 162 33.17 -51.95 12.51
N VAL A 163 33.51 -51.40 11.33
CA VAL A 163 34.76 -50.65 11.03
C VAL A 163 34.59 -50.06 9.61
N VAL A 164 34.85 -48.80 9.28
CA VAL A 164 36.00 -47.91 9.54
C VAL A 164 35.55 -46.46 9.48
#